data_AF-A0A846C0Y3-F1
#
_entry.id   AF-A0A846C0Y3-F1
#
_cell.length_a   1.000
_cell.length_b   1.000
_cell.length_c   1.000
_cell.angle_alpha   90.00
_cell.angle_beta   90.00
_cell.angle_gamma   90.00
#
_symmetry.space_group_name_H-M   'P 1'
#
loop_
_entity.id
_entity.type
_entity.pdbx_description
1 polymer ?
#
loop_
_entity_poly.entity_id
_entity_poly.type
_entity_poly.pdbx_seq_one_letter_code
_entity_poly.pdbx_strand_id
1 'polypeptide(L)'
;MDFDVRRRKWYQANKNSGEPTWSNVYAWVSRDQLALNAGAPVYDKEGKFQGVLATDLVLSYVSNFLSCILHLHLPKAEAEKNQVVKVNLD
;
A
#
# COMPACT_ATOMS: atom_id res chain seq x y z
N MET A 1 7.00 -12.40 -22.12
CA MET A 1 7.40 -11.05 -21.69
C MET A 1 8.23 -11.20 -20.43
N ASP A 2 9.43 -10.61 -20.37
CA ASP A 2 10.23 -10.58 -19.14
C ASP A 2 9.61 -9.61 -18.12
N PHE A 3 9.14 -10.14 -17.00
CA PHE A 3 8.58 -9.38 -15.89
C PHE A 3 9.66 -9.17 -14.84
N ASP A 4 10.13 -7.92 -14.68
CA ASP A 4 11.08 -7.55 -13.64
C ASP A 4 10.43 -6.63 -12.60
N VAL A 5 10.17 -7.17 -11.41
CA VAL A 5 9.60 -6.43 -10.27
C VAL A 5 10.46 -5.25 -9.83
N ARG A 6 11.77 -5.32 -10.08
CA ARG A 6 12.73 -4.28 -9.65
C ARG A 6 12.56 -2.99 -10.43
N ARG A 7 11.92 -3.03 -11.60
CA ARG A 7 11.63 -1.83 -12.42
C ARG A 7 10.39 -1.08 -11.95
N ARG A 8 9.63 -1.62 -10.98
CA ARG A 8 8.41 -0.97 -10.49
C ARG A 8 8.72 0.24 -9.63
N LYS A 9 7.86 1.25 -9.73
CA LYS A 9 7.96 2.51 -8.96
C LYS A 9 8.06 2.25 -7.46
N TRP A 10 7.27 1.31 -6.92
CA TRP A 10 7.34 0.97 -5.50
C TRP A 10 8.70 0.40 -5.11
N TYR A 11 9.32 -0.46 -5.95
CA TYR A 11 10.61 -1.07 -5.63
C TYR A 11 11.71 -0.01 -5.67
N GLN A 12 11.70 0.86 -6.68
CA GLN A 12 12.67 1.94 -6.82
C GLN A 12 12.54 2.97 -5.69
N ALA A 13 11.30 3.30 -5.27
CA ALA A 13 11.07 4.20 -4.14
C ALA A 13 11.68 3.66 -2.84
N ASN A 14 11.40 2.39 -2.50
CA ASN A 14 11.96 1.75 -1.31
C ASN A 14 13.47 1.52 -1.39
N LYS A 15 14.02 1.28 -2.58
CA LYS A 15 15.47 1.18 -2.77
C LYS A 15 16.16 2.52 -2.51
N ASN A 16 15.57 3.61 -2.99
CA ASN A 16 16.18 4.93 -2.97
C ASN A 16 15.91 5.72 -1.68
N SER A 17 15.02 5.25 -0.80
CA SER A 17 14.72 5.92 0.47
C SER A 17 15.87 5.83 1.47
N GLY A 18 16.69 4.77 1.43
CA GLY A 18 17.74 4.51 2.43
C GLY A 18 17.22 4.09 3.81
N GLU A 19 15.91 4.20 4.04
CA GLU A 19 15.23 3.89 5.30
C GLU A 19 13.84 3.26 5.04
N PRO A 20 13.21 2.63 6.04
CA PRO A 20 11.84 2.14 5.93
C PRO A 20 10.86 3.24 5.51
N THR A 21 10.06 2.99 4.47
CA THR A 21 9.14 3.98 3.90
C THR A 21 7.84 3.35 3.40
N TRP A 22 6.86 4.21 3.11
CA TRP A 22 5.63 3.82 2.44
C TRP A 22 5.69 4.20 0.96
N SER A 23 5.21 3.32 0.08
CA SER A 23 5.00 3.69 -1.31
C SER A 23 3.78 4.60 -1.48
N ASN A 24 3.73 5.28 -2.62
CA ASN A 24 2.45 5.77 -3.15
C ASN A 24 1.49 4.60 -3.39
N VAL A 25 0.20 4.91 -3.52
CA VAL A 25 -0.81 3.93 -3.96
C VAL A 25 -0.51 3.50 -5.41
N TYR A 26 -0.64 2.20 -5.68
CA TYR A 26 -0.46 1.60 -7.00
C TYR A 26 -1.47 0.48 -7.26
N ALA A 27 -1.73 0.19 -8.53
CA ALA A 27 -2.51 -0.97 -8.96
C ALA A 27 -1.69 -2.26 -8.85
N TRP A 28 -2.23 -3.27 -8.18
CA TRP A 28 -1.58 -4.56 -8.01
C TRP A 28 -1.63 -5.35 -9.32
N VAL A 29 -0.48 -5.79 -9.83
CA VAL A 29 -0.44 -6.35 -11.19
C VAL A 29 -1.11 -7.73 -11.32
N SER A 30 -1.27 -8.47 -10.23
CA SER A 30 -1.91 -9.79 -10.23
C SER A 30 -3.32 -9.79 -9.64
N ARG A 31 -3.81 -8.65 -9.14
CA ARG A 31 -5.11 -8.52 -8.48
C ARG A 31 -5.73 -7.19 -8.87
N ASP A 32 -7.01 -7.18 -9.21
CA ASP A 32 -7.73 -5.94 -9.53
C ASP A 32 -8.00 -5.11 -8.27
N GLN A 33 -6.93 -4.57 -7.68
CA GLN A 33 -6.93 -3.93 -6.37
C GLN A 33 -5.87 -2.82 -6.31
N LEU A 34 -6.20 -1.76 -5.57
CA LEU A 34 -5.24 -0.75 -5.14
C LEU A 34 -4.54 -1.16 -3.86
N ALA A 35 -3.23 -0.94 -3.82
CA ALA A 35 -2.39 -1.19 -2.67
C ALA A 35 -1.39 -0.06 -2.46
N LEU A 36 -0.86 0.00 -1.24
CA LEU A 36 0.39 0.67 -0.91
C LEU A 36 1.26 -0.36 -0.19
N ASN A 37 2.57 -0.18 -0.19
CA ASN A 37 3.44 -1.05 0.58
C ASN A 37 4.23 -0.30 1.64
N ALA A 38 4.46 -0.99 2.76
CA ALA A 38 5.52 -0.65 3.69
C ALA A 38 6.74 -1.45 3.28
N GLY A 39 7.86 -0.79 3.03
CA GLY A 39 9.08 -1.47 2.65
C GLY A 39 10.33 -0.85 3.24
N ALA A 40 11.43 -1.59 3.20
CA ALA A 40 12.72 -1.16 3.69
C ALA A 40 13.83 -1.71 2.78
N PRO A 41 14.85 -0.90 2.46
CA PRO A 41 16.05 -1.40 1.81
C PRO A 41 16.83 -2.30 2.78
N VAL A 42 17.36 -3.40 2.24
CA VAL A 42 18.19 -4.36 2.97
C VAL A 42 19.62 -4.23 2.50
N TYR A 43 20.54 -4.18 3.45
CA TYR A 43 21.98 -4.12 3.23
C TYR A 43 22.66 -5.30 3.91
N ASP A 44 23.79 -5.74 3.39
CA ASP A 44 24.66 -6.70 4.07
C ASP A 44 25.49 -6.04 5.18
N LYS A 45 26.37 -6.82 5.80
CA LYS A 45 27.24 -6.36 6.90
C LYS A 45 28.26 -5.30 6.45
N GLU A 46 28.58 -5.24 5.16
CA GLU A 46 29.47 -4.24 4.58
C GLU A 46 28.71 -2.99 4.09
N GLY A 47 27.39 -2.92 4.30
CA GLY A 47 26.55 -1.80 3.89
C GLY A 47 26.19 -1.80 2.41
N LYS A 48 26.40 -2.91 1.69
CA LYS A 48 26.04 -3.02 0.28
C LYS A 48 24.58 -3.47 0.12
N PHE A 49 23.86 -2.78 -0.76
CA PHE A 49 22.43 -3.02 -1.03
C PHE A 49 22.19 -4.43 -1.58
N GLN A 50 21.28 -5.16 -0.94
CA GLN A 50 20.89 -6.53 -1.28
C GLN A 50 19.48 -6.61 -1.89
N GLY A 51 18.58 -5.71 -1.52
CA GLY A 51 17.21 -5.72 -2.02
C GLY A 51 16.25 -4.88 -1.20
N VAL A 52 14.96 -5.09 -1.42
CA VAL A 52 13.88 -4.46 -0.65
C VAL A 52 13.03 -5.56 -0.01
N LEU A 53 12.80 -5.47 1.29
CA LEU A 53 11.72 -6.18 1.97
C LEU A 53 10.48 -5.29 1.91
N ALA A 54 9.34 -5.83 1.49
CA ALA A 54 8.10 -5.07 1.42
C ALA A 54 6.90 -5.97 1.76
N THR A 55 5.87 -5.36 2.33
CA THR A 55 4.55 -5.98 2.53
C THR A 55 3.46 -5.05 2.02
N ASP A 56 2.49 -5.62 1.32
CA ASP A 56 1.42 -4.87 0.65
C ASP A 56 0.19 -4.76 1.55
N LEU A 57 -0.35 -3.55 1.65
CA LEU A 57 -1.61 -3.25 2.30
C LEU A 57 -2.63 -2.88 1.24
N VAL A 58 -3.69 -3.68 1.12
CA VAL A 58 -4.80 -3.39 0.20
C VAL A 58 -5.63 -2.23 0.74
N LEU A 59 -5.93 -1.25 -0.11
CA LEU A 59 -6.59 -0.02 0.31
C LEU A 59 -8.02 -0.25 0.82
N SER A 60 -8.68 -1.33 0.37
CA SER A 60 -9.99 -1.74 0.90
C SER A 60 -9.94 -2.16 2.37
N TYR A 61 -8.83 -2.70 2.86
CA TYR A 61 -8.67 -3.03 4.28
C TYR A 61 -8.56 -1.76 5.14
N VAL A 62 -7.85 -0.74 4.64
CA VAL A 62 -7.80 0.57 5.31
C VAL A 62 -9.18 1.21 5.33
N SER A 63 -9.88 1.21 4.19
CA SER A 63 -11.24 1.75 4.09
C SER A 63 -12.20 1.07 5.05
N ASN A 64 -12.21 -0.27 5.09
CA ASN A 64 -13.07 -1.04 6.00
C ASN A 64 -12.74 -0.77 7.48
N PHE A 65 -11.45 -0.70 7.83
CA PHE A 65 -11.02 -0.39 9.19
C PHE A 65 -11.51 1.00 9.65
N LEU A 66 -11.33 2.02 8.81
CA LEU A 66 -11.79 3.37 9.09
C LEU A 66 -13.33 3.44 9.18
N SER A 67 -14.04 2.74 8.29
CA SER A 67 -15.50 2.62 8.38
C SER A 67 -15.93 2.00 9.70
N CYS A 68 -15.29 0.93 10.18
CA CYS A 68 -15.61 0.33 11.48
C CYS A 68 -15.44 1.34 12.63
N ILE A 69 -14.36 2.12 12.64
CA ILE A 69 -14.15 3.16 13.67
C ILE A 69 -15.24 4.22 13.62
N LEU A 70 -15.63 4.66 12.42
CA LEU A 70 -16.69 5.64 12.23
C LEU A 70 -18.03 5.13 12.76
N HIS A 71 -18.39 3.87 12.47
CA HIS A 71 -19.61 3.24 12.98
C HIS A 71 -19.60 3.02 14.50
N LEU A 72 -18.42 2.90 15.12
CA LEU A 72 -18.31 2.80 16.58
C LEU A 72 -18.56 4.14 17.29
N HIS A 73 -18.32 5.27 16.61
CA HIS A 73 -18.46 6.59 17.19
C HIS A 73 -19.70 7.36 16.72
N LEU A 74 -20.34 6.93 15.63
CA LEU A 74 -21.57 7.53 15.10
C LEU A 74 -22.77 6.61 15.28
N PRO A 75 -23.96 7.14 15.66
CA PRO A 75 -25.20 6.38 15.55
C PRO A 75 -25.42 5.93 14.09
N LYS A 76 -25.86 4.68 13.91
CA LYS A 76 -25.97 3.98 12.61
C LYS A 76 -26.51 4.83 11.44
N ALA A 77 -27.50 5.68 11.71
CA ALA A 77 -28.15 6.54 10.71
C ALA A 77 -27.21 7.58 10.05
N GLU A 78 -26.09 7.93 10.70
CA GLU A 78 -25.16 8.94 10.23
C GLU A 78 -23.95 8.34 9.51
N ALA A 79 -23.56 7.11 9.85
CA ALA A 79 -22.47 6.40 9.21
C ALA A 79 -22.81 5.92 7.79
N GLU A 80 -24.09 5.57 7.52
CA GLU A 80 -24.57 5.17 6.19
C GLU A 80 -24.53 6.31 5.15
N LYS A 81 -24.60 7.58 5.59
CA LYS A 81 -24.49 8.75 4.69
C LYS A 81 -23.07 9.00 4.17
N ASN A 82 -22.04 8.52 4.87
CA ASN A 82 -20.63 8.79 4.54
C ASN A 82 -19.95 7.64 3.77
N GLN A 83 -20.70 6.61 3.35
CA GLN A 83 -20.12 5.35 2.90
C GLN A 83 -19.75 5.28 1.40
N VAL A 84 -19.77 6.37 0.64
CA VAL A 84 -19.55 6.30 -0.82
C VAL A 84 -18.45 7.24 -1.30
N VAL A 85 -17.21 6.77 -1.19
CA VAL A 85 -16.19 7.03 -2.21
C VAL A 85 -15.70 5.67 -2.68
N LYS A 86 -16.39 5.10 -3.68
CA LYS A 86 -15.87 3.97 -4.43
C LYS A 86 -14.68 4.49 -5.23
N VAL A 87 -13.47 4.16 -4.80
CA VAL A 87 -12.27 4.39 -5.61
C VAL A 87 -12.31 3.37 -6.74
N ASN A 88 -13.02 3.71 -7.82
CA ASN A 88 -13.00 2.96 -9.05
C ASN A 88 -11.70 3.29 -9.80
N LEU A 89 -11.05 2.26 -10.31
CA LEU A 89 -9.98 2.41 -11.28
C LEU A 89 -10.64 2.45 -12.66
N ASP A 90 -10.75 3.64 -13.25
CA ASP A 90 -10.99 3.81 -14.69
C ASP A 90 -9.67 3.70 -15.47
#